data_AF-A0A950II74-F1
#
_entry.id   AF-A0A950II74-F1
#
_cell.length_a   1.000
_cell.length_b   1.000
_cell.length_c   1.000
_cell.angle_alpha   90.00
_cell.angle_beta   90.00
_cell.angle_gamma   90.00
#
_symmetry.space_group_name_H-M   'P 1'
#
loop_
_entity.id
_entity.type
_entity.pdbx_description
1 polymer ?
#
loop_
_entity_poly.entity_id
_entity_poly.type
_entity_poly.pdbx_seq_one_letter_code
_entity_poly.pdbx_strand_id
1 'polypeptide(L)'
;MQAINFLTGLFAVCATALAVTGCGTPPKMSDEQLASLGVKSGAMYWDAEQKLASQGYQCHVAGARREKFDCTQTKGFFPTCILRIDFTVEDSNLISNLRVAEPVCVGTP
;
A
#
# COMPACT_ATOMS: atom_id res chain seq x y z
N MET A 1 14.63 34.89 42.05
CA MET A 1 13.46 34.39 41.29
C MET A 1 13.54 34.96 39.89
N GLN A 2 13.44 34.10 38.87
CA GLN A 2 13.18 34.37 37.44
C GLN A 2 14.22 35.21 36.67
N ALA A 3 14.61 34.92 35.44
CA ALA A 3 14.58 33.73 34.58
C ALA A 3 15.60 34.05 33.47
N ILE A 4 16.55 33.16 33.20
CA ILE A 4 17.41 33.24 32.02
C ILE A 4 16.61 32.63 30.89
N ASN A 5 16.31 33.39 29.82
CA ASN A 5 16.00 32.79 28.53
C ASN A 5 16.49 33.71 27.40
N PHE A 6 17.64 33.32 26.87
CA PHE A 6 18.16 33.71 25.57
C PHE A 6 17.16 33.32 24.49
N LEU A 7 16.55 34.30 23.83
CA LEU A 7 15.74 34.08 22.64
C LEU A 7 16.00 35.24 21.70
N THR A 8 16.93 35.05 20.77
CA THR A 8 16.84 35.48 19.36
C THR A 8 18.16 35.15 18.67
N GLY A 9 18.30 33.88 18.29
CA GLY A 9 19.34 33.40 17.38
C GLY A 9 18.70 32.89 16.10
N LEU A 10 18.90 33.65 15.03
CA LEU A 10 19.21 33.24 13.66
C LEU A 10 18.50 32.02 12.99
N PHE A 11 18.00 32.32 11.78
CA PHE A 11 17.99 31.48 10.56
C PHE A 11 17.41 30.07 10.64
N ALA A 12 16.30 29.85 9.90
CA ALA A 12 16.18 28.67 9.05
C ALA A 12 15.06 28.88 8.01
N VAL A 13 15.49 29.30 6.82
CA VAL A 13 15.07 28.77 5.52
C VAL A 13 13.58 28.38 5.41
N CYS A 14 12.79 29.27 4.78
CA CYS A 14 11.61 28.85 4.04
C CYS A 14 12.06 27.86 2.96
N ALA A 15 12.06 26.58 3.30
CA ALA A 15 12.10 25.51 2.31
C ALA A 15 10.76 25.55 1.60
N THR A 16 10.68 26.35 0.53
CA THR A 16 9.80 26.04 -0.59
C THR A 16 10.27 24.69 -1.10
N ALA A 17 9.72 23.63 -0.51
CA ALA A 17 9.70 22.33 -1.13
C ALA A 17 8.98 22.55 -2.45
N LEU A 18 9.79 22.76 -3.50
CA LEU A 18 9.45 22.53 -4.88
C LEU A 18 8.73 21.19 -4.87
N ALA A 19 7.40 21.25 -4.92
CA ALA A 19 6.58 20.14 -5.30
C ALA A 19 7.05 19.78 -6.70
N VAL A 20 8.06 18.90 -6.74
CA VAL A 20 8.34 18.08 -7.90
C VAL A 20 6.98 17.47 -8.20
N THR A 21 6.36 17.96 -9.25
CA THR A 21 5.25 17.31 -9.92
C THR A 21 5.78 15.98 -10.42
N GLY A 22 6.00 15.04 -9.50
CA GLY A 22 6.15 13.66 -9.82
C GLY A 22 4.82 13.26 -10.40
N CYS A 23 4.78 13.03 -11.72
CA CYS A 23 3.93 11.99 -12.29
C CYS A 23 4.34 10.67 -11.60
N GLY A 24 3.97 10.55 -10.34
CA GLY A 24 4.52 9.57 -9.42
C GLY A 24 3.59 8.40 -9.42
N THR A 25 4.09 7.27 -9.91
CA THR A 25 3.54 5.96 -9.59
C THR A 25 3.05 5.97 -8.14
N PRO A 26 1.75 5.68 -7.89
CA PRO A 26 1.22 5.71 -6.54
C PRO A 26 2.04 4.74 -5.69
N PRO A 27 2.39 5.09 -4.44
CA PRO A 27 3.19 4.20 -3.62
C PRO A 27 2.46 2.86 -3.43
N LYS A 28 3.20 1.75 -3.48
CA LYS A 28 2.65 0.46 -3.04
C LYS A 28 2.24 0.56 -1.57
N MET A 29 1.25 -0.25 -1.19
CA MET A 29 0.84 -0.34 0.20
C MET A 29 2.01 -0.87 1.04
N SER A 30 2.32 -0.22 2.16
CA SER A 30 3.37 -0.69 3.05
C SER A 30 2.89 -1.88 3.88
N ASP A 31 3.83 -2.69 4.39
CA ASP A 31 3.50 -3.84 5.23
C ASP A 31 2.79 -3.40 6.52
N GLU A 32 3.13 -2.21 7.05
CA GLU A 32 2.45 -1.63 8.22
C GLU A 32 1.00 -1.23 7.89
N GLN A 33 0.76 -0.70 6.69
CA GLN A 33 -0.60 -0.39 6.24
C GLN A 33 -1.44 -1.67 6.10
N LEU A 34 -0.88 -2.73 5.52
CA LEU A 34 -1.55 -4.04 5.48
C LEU A 34 -1.85 -4.58 6.88
N ALA A 35 -0.86 -4.53 7.77
CA ALA A 35 -1.04 -4.96 9.15
C ALA A 35 -2.10 -4.13 9.88
N SER A 36 -2.18 -2.82 9.61
CA SER A 36 -3.19 -1.92 10.19
C SER A 36 -4.61 -2.20 9.69
N LEU A 37 -4.74 -2.69 8.44
CA LEU A 37 -6.00 -3.23 7.92
C LEU A 37 -6.29 -4.61 8.52
N GLY A 38 -5.30 -5.25 9.16
CA GLY A 38 -5.36 -6.61 9.68
C GLY A 38 -5.32 -7.67 8.57
N VAL A 39 -4.64 -7.35 7.46
CA VAL A 39 -4.20 -8.28 6.43
C VAL A 39 -2.76 -8.66 6.76
N LYS A 40 -2.53 -9.89 7.21
CA LYS A 40 -1.21 -10.39 7.62
C LYS A 40 -1.15 -11.91 7.50
N SER A 41 0.06 -12.46 7.44
CA SER A 41 0.26 -13.91 7.52
C SER A 41 -0.40 -14.48 8.78
N GLY A 42 -1.06 -15.63 8.63
CA GLY A 42 -1.83 -16.28 9.71
C GLY A 42 -3.22 -15.69 9.96
N ALA A 43 -3.64 -14.66 9.23
CA ALA A 43 -5.05 -14.21 9.24
C ALA A 43 -5.91 -15.09 8.33
N MET A 44 -7.22 -15.12 8.58
CA MET A 44 -8.19 -15.80 7.70
C MET A 44 -8.26 -15.09 6.33
N TYR A 45 -8.23 -15.85 5.24
CA TYR A 45 -8.18 -15.26 3.90
C TYR A 45 -9.44 -14.46 3.54
N TRP A 46 -10.64 -14.94 3.92
CA TRP A 46 -11.88 -14.23 3.61
C TRP A 46 -12.00 -12.89 4.35
N ASP A 47 -11.44 -12.78 5.55
CA ASP A 47 -11.40 -11.52 6.29
C ASP A 47 -10.50 -10.53 5.55
N ALA A 48 -9.34 -10.99 5.06
CA ALA A 48 -8.44 -10.16 4.26
C ALA A 48 -9.07 -9.74 2.93
N GLU A 49 -9.76 -10.64 2.22
CA GLU A 49 -10.46 -10.30 0.99
C GLU A 49 -11.51 -9.21 1.22
N GLN A 50 -12.33 -9.33 2.27
CA GLN A 50 -13.32 -8.29 2.59
C GLN A 50 -12.67 -6.93 2.90
N LYS A 51 -11.57 -6.95 3.66
CA LYS A 51 -10.81 -5.72 3.99
C LYS A 51 -10.20 -5.10 2.74
N LEU A 52 -9.59 -5.90 1.88
CA LEU A 52 -9.02 -5.44 0.62
C LEU A 52 -10.12 -4.91 -0.32
N ALA A 53 -11.27 -5.59 -0.40
CA ALA A 53 -12.43 -5.13 -1.16
C ALA A 53 -12.95 -3.78 -0.66
N SER A 54 -12.99 -3.56 0.66
CA SER A 54 -13.34 -2.25 1.24
C SER A 54 -12.37 -1.13 0.86
N GLN A 55 -11.11 -1.47 0.57
CA GLN A 55 -10.11 -0.55 0.07
C GLN A 55 -10.18 -0.36 -1.46
N GLY A 56 -11.07 -1.09 -2.15
CA GLY A 56 -11.24 -1.04 -3.60
C GLY A 56 -10.34 -2.00 -4.38
N TYR A 57 -9.78 -3.02 -3.73
CA TYR A 57 -9.09 -4.13 -4.41
C TYR A 57 -10.10 -5.19 -4.86
N GLN A 58 -9.82 -5.83 -5.99
CA GLN A 58 -10.55 -6.99 -6.50
C GLN A 58 -9.64 -8.20 -6.42
N CYS A 59 -10.03 -9.18 -5.60
CA CYS A 59 -9.29 -10.41 -5.37
C CYS A 59 -9.79 -11.54 -6.29
N HIS A 60 -8.84 -12.22 -6.92
CA HIS A 60 -9.10 -13.36 -7.78
C HIS A 60 -8.16 -14.51 -7.45
N VAL A 61 -8.62 -15.74 -7.64
CA VAL A 61 -7.76 -16.92 -7.53
C VAL A 61 -6.87 -16.98 -8.77
N ALA A 62 -5.55 -16.90 -8.58
CA ALA A 62 -4.56 -16.91 -9.65
C ALA A 62 -3.91 -18.29 -9.80
N GLY A 63 -4.08 -18.92 -10.96
CA GLY A 63 -3.39 -20.16 -11.34
C GLY A 63 -4.29 -21.39 -11.36
N ALA A 64 -3.68 -22.57 -11.45
CA ALA A 64 -4.41 -23.85 -11.56
C ALA A 64 -4.99 -24.35 -10.23
N ARG A 65 -4.57 -23.78 -9.10
CA ARG A 65 -4.97 -24.20 -7.75
C ARG A 65 -5.69 -23.07 -7.02
N ARG A 66 -6.67 -23.45 -6.19
CA ARG A 66 -7.52 -22.53 -5.40
C ARG A 66 -6.83 -21.85 -4.22
N GLU A 67 -5.51 -22.03 -4.10
CA GLU A 67 -4.70 -21.61 -2.96
C GLU A 67 -3.99 -20.29 -3.17
N LYS A 68 -3.96 -19.72 -4.37
CA LYS A 68 -3.24 -18.46 -4.64
C LYS A 68 -4.24 -17.36 -4.99
N PHE A 69 -4.15 -16.25 -4.27
CA PHE A 69 -4.99 -15.08 -4.44
C PHE A 69 -4.15 -13.90 -4.95
N ASP A 70 -4.73 -13.18 -5.90
CA ASP A 70 -4.18 -12.00 -6.55
C ASP A 70 -5.22 -10.89 -6.46
N CYS A 71 -4.92 -9.90 -5.61
CA CYS A 71 -5.77 -8.77 -5.34
C CYS A 71 -5.21 -7.53 -6.03
N THR A 72 -5.98 -6.97 -6.96
CA THR A 72 -5.55 -5.81 -7.74
C THR A 72 -6.46 -4.61 -7.55
N GLN A 73 -5.87 -3.42 -7.57
CA GLN A 73 -6.60 -2.15 -7.58
C GLN A 73 -6.02 -1.25 -8.65
N THR A 74 -6.88 -0.70 -9.51
CA THR A 74 -6.49 0.31 -10.50
C THR A 74 -6.71 1.71 -9.93
N LYS A 75 -5.69 2.57 -9.99
CA LYS A 75 -5.77 3.99 -9.66
C LYS A 75 -5.40 4.85 -10.86
N GLY A 76 -6.14 5.95 -11.04
CA GLY A 76 -5.90 6.91 -12.12
C GLY A 76 -6.59 6.53 -13.43
N PHE A 77 -6.99 7.55 -14.19
CA PHE A 77 -7.58 7.40 -15.52
C PHE A 77 -6.50 7.34 -16.61
N PHE A 78 -5.46 8.19 -16.51
CA PHE A 78 -4.27 8.14 -17.37
C PHE A 78 -3.08 8.88 -16.72
N PRO A 79 -1.90 8.26 -16.51
CA PRO A 79 -1.65 6.83 -16.62
C PRO A 79 -2.46 6.03 -15.58
N THR A 80 -2.89 4.82 -15.94
CA THR A 80 -3.57 3.90 -15.03
C THR A 80 -2.53 3.06 -14.31
N CYS A 81 -2.54 3.11 -12.99
CA CYS A 81 -1.61 2.37 -12.14
C CYS A 81 -2.28 1.17 -11.49
N ILE A 82 -1.67 0.00 -11.63
CA ILE A 82 -2.13 -1.27 -11.09
C ILE A 82 -1.35 -1.54 -9.81
N LEU A 83 -2.04 -1.50 -8.68
CA LEU A 83 -1.55 -1.94 -7.38
C LEU A 83 -1.91 -3.41 -7.22
N ARG A 84 -1.00 -4.23 -6.69
CA ARG A 84 -1.18 -5.68 -6.58
C ARG A 84 -0.67 -6.24 -5.26
N ILE A 85 -1.48 -7.09 -4.65
CA ILE A 85 -1.19 -7.83 -3.43
C ILE A 85 -1.46 -9.30 -3.72
N ASP A 86 -0.45 -10.14 -3.57
CA ASP A 86 -0.57 -11.59 -3.75
C ASP A 86 -0.42 -12.29 -2.40
N PHE A 87 -1.17 -13.36 -2.19
CA PHE A 87 -0.94 -14.27 -1.06
C PHE A 87 -1.37 -15.69 -1.42
N THR A 88 -0.84 -16.67 -0.67
CA THR A 88 -1.33 -18.05 -0.69
C THR A 88 -2.20 -18.34 0.53
N VAL A 89 -3.00 -19.39 0.44
CA VAL A 89 -3.88 -19.87 1.49
C VAL A 89 -3.54 -21.33 1.75
N GLU A 90 -3.20 -21.64 2.99
CA GLU A 90 -2.96 -23.02 3.43
C GLU A 90 -4.27 -23.76 3.71
N ASP A 91 -4.20 -25.08 3.93
CA ASP A 91 -5.37 -25.95 4.16
C ASP A 91 -6.25 -25.50 5.33
N SER A 92 -5.69 -24.73 6.27
CA SER A 92 -6.43 -24.15 7.41
C SER A 92 -7.13 -22.83 7.09
N ASN A 93 -7.22 -22.45 5.81
CA ASN A 93 -7.77 -21.16 5.33
C ASN A 93 -7.01 -19.93 5.82
N LEU A 94 -5.73 -20.10 6.18
CA LEU A 94 -4.87 -19.03 6.67
C LEU A 94 -3.98 -18.50 5.56
N ILE A 95 -3.76 -17.19 5.58
CA ILE A 95 -2.85 -16.51 4.67
C ILE A 95 -1.40 -16.94 4.94
N SER A 96 -0.72 -17.37 3.89
CA SER A 96 0.72 -17.61 3.84
C SER A 96 1.34 -16.83 2.67
N ASN A 97 2.65 -16.56 2.73
CA ASN A 97 3.41 -15.87 1.67
C ASN A 97 2.75 -14.57 1.15
N LEU A 98 2.30 -13.70 2.07
CA LEU A 98 1.78 -12.38 1.73
C LEU A 98 2.87 -11.52 1.08
N ARG A 99 2.58 -10.96 -0.09
CA ARG A 99 3.50 -10.13 -0.88
C ARG A 99 2.78 -8.93 -1.47
N VAL A 100 3.38 -7.76 -1.34
CA VAL A 100 2.95 -6.55 -2.09
C VAL A 100 3.88 -6.35 -3.27
N ALA A 101 3.33 -6.43 -4.49
CA ALA A 101 4.08 -6.17 -5.70
C ALA A 101 4.28 -4.67 -5.92
N GLU A 102 5.34 -4.31 -6.66
CA GLU A 102 5.54 -2.93 -7.08
C GLU A 102 4.39 -2.48 -7.99
N PRO A 103 3.94 -1.21 -7.88
CA PRO A 103 2.85 -0.70 -8.68
C PRO A 103 3.31 -0.54 -10.13
N VAL A 104 2.49 -0.98 -11.07
CA VAL A 104 2.78 -0.89 -12.51
C VAL A 104 1.85 0.16 -13.12
N CYS A 105 2.41 1.27 -13.60
CA CYS A 105 1.64 2.28 -14.31
C CYS A 105 1.72 2.07 -15.81
N VAL A 106 0.55 2.00 -16.45
CA VAL A 106 0.37 1.85 -17.88
C VAL A 106 -0.38 3.08 -18.38
N GLY A 107 0.26 3.83 -19.26
CA GLY A 107 -0.32 5.02 -19.86
C GLY A 107 0.73 5.73 -20.67
N THR A 108 0.72 5.45 -21.97
CA THR A 108 1.53 6.13 -22.99
C THR A 108 0.73 7.25 -23.62
N PRO A 109 1.37 8.37 -23.93
CA PRO A 109 1.95 8.46 -25.26
C PRO A 109 3.38 7.92 -25.32
#